data_AF-A0A2I0QR44-F1
#
_entry.id   AF-A0A2I0QR44-F1
#
_cell.length_a   1.000
_cell.length_b   1.000
_cell.length_c   1.000
_cell.angle_alpha   90.00
_cell.angle_beta   90.00
_cell.angle_gamma   90.00
#
_symmetry.space_group_name_H-M   'P 1'
#
loop_
_entity.id
_entity.type
_entity.pdbx_description
1 polymer ?
#
loop_
_entity_poly.entity_id
_entity_poly.type
_entity_poly.pdbx_seq_one_letter_code
_entity_poly.pdbx_strand_id
1 'polypeptide(L)' 'MSKTKISPITLIGLTLVSISIAIYAYRNFESEQTGYGVTLSIIFVILIAMVIAGVNRNKKIDN' A
#
# COMPACT_ATOMS: atom_id res chain seq x y z
N MET A 1 25.07 -10.41 4.69
CA MET A 1 23.61 -10.67 4.72
C MET A 1 23.16 -10.96 3.29
N SER A 2 22.58 -12.13 3.00
CA SER A 2 22.04 -12.42 1.67
C SER A 2 20.87 -11.47 1.37
N LYS A 3 20.78 -10.95 0.14
CA LYS A 3 19.67 -10.09 -0.27
C LYS A 3 18.44 -10.95 -0.53
N THR A 4 17.57 -11.09 0.46
CA THR A 4 16.31 -11.83 0.29
C THR A 4 15.24 -10.93 -0.36
N LYS A 5 14.59 -11.46 -1.40
CA LYS A 5 13.45 -10.82 -2.06
C LYS A 5 12.24 -10.79 -1.14
N ILE A 6 11.41 -9.77 -1.32
CA ILE A 6 10.08 -9.74 -0.70
C ILE A 6 9.21 -10.76 -1.44
N SER A 7 8.50 -11.60 -0.71
CA SER A 7 7.61 -12.60 -1.31
C SER A 7 6.54 -11.91 -2.19
N PRO A 8 6.27 -12.43 -3.41
CA PRO A 8 5.20 -11.91 -4.26
C PRO A 8 3.84 -11.86 -3.55
N ILE A 9 3.54 -12.84 -2.70
CA ILE A 9 2.31 -12.88 -1.89
C ILE A 9 2.21 -11.68 -0.96
N THR A 10 3.33 -11.25 -0.36
CA THR A 10 3.34 -10.07 0.51
C THR A 10 3.02 -8.79 -0.27
N LEU A 11 3.56 -8.64 -1.48
CA LEU A 11 3.29 -7.47 -2.33
C LEU A 11 1.84 -7.45 -2.82
N ILE A 12 1.29 -8.61 -3.19
CA ILE A 12 -0.12 -8.75 -3.57
C ILE A 12 -1.01 -8.42 -2.37
N GLY A 13 -0.73 -8.98 -1.19
CA GLY A 13 -1.47 -8.69 0.03
C GLY A 13 -1.45 -7.20 0.37
N LEU A 14 -0.29 -6.55 0.27
CA LEU A 14 -0.16 -5.11 0.51
C LEU A 14 -0.96 -4.27 -0.49
N THR A 15 -1.04 -4.72 -1.75
CA THR A 15 -1.86 -4.09 -2.79
C THR A 15 -3.35 -4.21 -2.46
N LEU A 16 -3.81 -5.38 -2.04
CA LEU A 16 -5.21 -5.59 -1.63
C LEU A 16 -5.58 -4.76 -0.39
N VAL A 17 -4.69 -4.67 0.60
CA VAL A 17 -4.89 -3.80 1.77
C VAL A 17 -4.98 -2.34 1.35
N SER A 18 -4.15 -1.90 0.41
CA SER A 18 -4.21 -0.52 -0.12
C SER A 18 -5.57 -0.23 -0.76
N ILE A 19 -6.08 -1.14 -1.59
CA ILE A 19 -7.41 -1.02 -2.21
C ILE A 19 -8.51 -0.92 -1.14
N SER A 20 -8.47 -1.79 -0.13
CA SER A 20 -9.43 -1.76 0.98
C SER A 20 -9.40 -0.41 1.71
N ILE A 21 -8.22 0.13 2.01
CA ILE A 21 -8.09 1.45 2.66
C ILE A 21 -8.63 2.57 1.78
N ALA A 22 -8.41 2.54 0.47
CA ALA A 22 -9.00 3.52 -0.44
C ALA A 22 -10.54 3.50 -0.41
N ILE A 23 -11.14 2.30 -0.40
CA ILE A 23 -12.60 2.13 -0.26
C ILE A 23 -13.09 2.68 1.09
N TYR A 24 -12.38 2.40 2.18
CA TYR A 24 -12.74 2.95 3.49
C TYR A 24 -12.57 4.47 3.56
N ALA A 25 -11.53 5.04 2.94
CA ALA A 25 -11.35 6.48 2.86
C ALA A 25 -12.54 7.14 2.16
N TYR A 26 -12.95 6.59 1.01
CA TYR A 26 -14.12 7.06 0.26
C TYR A 26 -15.41 7.04 1.09
N ARG A 27 -15.69 5.91 1.77
CA ARG A 27 -16.86 5.79 2.65
C ARG A 27 -16.86 6.80 3.79
N ASN A 28 -15.68 7.13 4.34
CA ASN A 28 -15.56 8.14 5.39
C ASN A 28 -15.79 9.55 4.86
N PHE A 29 -15.40 9.85 3.61
CA PHE A 29 -15.78 11.12 2.98
C PHE A 29 -17.29 11.24 2.78
N GLU A 30 -17.95 10.17 2.32
CA GLU A 30 -19.42 10.15 2.18
C GLU A 30 -20.16 10.26 3.52
N SER A 31 -19.56 9.77 4.61
CA SER A 31 -20.15 9.82 5.95
C SER A 31 -19.84 11.12 6.71
N GLU A 32 -19.40 12.17 6.03
CA GLU A 32 -18.96 13.47 6.60
C GLU A 32 -17.82 13.35 7.63
N GLN A 33 -17.16 12.19 7.70
CA GLN A 33 -16.02 11.91 8.56
C GLN A 33 -14.70 12.27 7.87
N THR A 34 -14.59 13.53 7.45
CA THR A 34 -13.49 14.00 6.58
C THR A 34 -12.11 13.77 7.19
N GLY A 35 -11.95 13.91 8.51
CA GLY A 35 -10.68 13.66 9.18
C GLY A 35 -10.17 12.21 9.01
N TYR A 36 -11.08 11.24 9.14
CA TYR A 36 -10.76 9.83 8.90
C TYR A 36 -10.49 9.57 7.42
N GLY A 37 -11.30 10.15 6.53
CA GLY A 37 -11.09 10.06 5.07
C GLY A 37 -9.70 10.53 4.65
N VAL A 38 -9.28 11.73 5.11
CA VAL A 38 -7.93 12.28 4.82
C VAL A 38 -6.83 11.39 5.38
N THR A 39 -6.98 10.93 6.63
CA THR A 39 -5.98 10.07 7.28
C THR A 39 -5.80 8.76 6.51
N LEU A 40 -6.90 8.12 6.12
CA LEU A 40 -6.88 6.87 5.35
C LEU A 40 -6.29 7.09 3.94
N SER A 41 -6.57 8.22 3.29
CA SER A 41 -5.94 8.57 2.01
C SER A 41 -4.42 8.71 2.11
N ILE A 42 -3.90 9.31 3.19
CA ILE A 42 -2.46 9.39 3.42
C ILE A 42 -1.87 7.99 3.60
N ILE A 43 -2.53 7.14 4.40
CA ILE A 43 -2.09 5.74 4.60
C ILE A 43 -2.09 4.99 3.27
N PHE A 44 -3.11 5.16 2.43
CA PHE A 44 -3.17 4.55 1.09
C PHE A 44 -1.95 4.92 0.25
N VAL A 45 -1.59 6.21 0.18
CA VAL A 45 -0.42 6.68 -0.58
C VAL A 45 0.88 6.03 -0.07
N ILE A 46 1.04 5.94 1.25
CA ILE A 46 2.21 5.30 1.87
C ILE A 46 2.28 3.82 1.49
N LEU A 47 1.17 3.09 1.56
CA LEU A 47 1.15 1.66 1.24
C LEU A 47 1.46 1.40 -0.23
N ILE A 48 0.93 2.20 -1.15
CA ILE A 48 1.26 2.12 -2.57
C ILE A 48 2.74 2.40 -2.81
N ALA A 49 3.31 3.40 -2.14
CA ALA A 49 4.74 3.69 -2.23
C ALA A 49 5.59 2.49 -1.75
N MET A 50 5.16 1.79 -0.70
CA MET A 50 5.82 0.57 -0.23
C MET A 50 5.73 -0.58 -1.23
N VAL A 51 4.58 -0.78 -1.89
CA VAL A 51 4.43 -1.78 -2.97
C VAL A 51 5.43 -1.50 -4.09
N ILE A 52 5.47 -0.25 -4.58
CA ILE A 52 6.37 0.17 -5.66
C ILE A 52 7.84 0.00 -5.25
N ALA A 53 8.20 0.44 -4.03
CA ALA A 53 9.55 0.27 -3.50
C ALA A 53 9.94 -1.22 -3.38
N GLY A 54 9.02 -2.07 -2.94
CA GLY A 54 9.25 -3.51 -2.82
C GLY A 54 9.44 -4.20 -4.17
N VAL A 55 8.64 -3.85 -5.17
CA VAL A 55 8.80 -4.33 -6.56
C VAL A 55 10.14 -3.88 -7.13
N ASN A 56 10.50 -2.60 -6.98
CA ASN A 56 11.77 -2.07 -7.46
C ASN A 56 12.97 -2.71 -6.76
N ARG A 57 12.87 -2.99 -5.46
CA ARG A 57 13.90 -3.72 -4.70
C ARG A 57 14.07 -5.15 -5.22
N ASN A 58 12.97 -5.87 -5.47
CA ASN A 58 13.04 -7.23 -6.02
C ASN A 58 13.71 -7.26 -7.40
N LYS A 59 13.38 -6.30 -8.29
CA LYS A 59 14.04 -6.15 -9.60
C LYS A 59 15.54 -5.91 -9.49
N LYS A 60 15.98 -5.08 -8.53
CA LYS A 60 17.41 -4.81 -8.28
C LYS A 60 18.19 -5.98 -7.67
N ILE A 61 17.52 -7.01 -7.17
CA ILE A 61 18.16 -8.24 -6.68
C ILE A 61 18.30 -9.26 -7.81
N ASP A 62 17.42 -9.17 -8.81
CA ASP A 62 17.47 -10.02 -10.02
C ASP A 62 18.52 -9.59 -11.05
N ASN A 63 18.92 -8.31 -11.03
CA ASN A 63 20.04 -7.76 -11.81
C ASN A 63 21.34 -7.77 -11.00
#